data_AF-A0ABD5N1E2-F1
#
_entry.id   AF-A0ABD5N1E2-F1
#
_cell.length_a   1.000
_cell.length_b   1.000
_cell.length_c   1.000
_cell.angle_alpha   90.00
_cell.angle_beta   90.00
_cell.angle_gamma   90.00
#
_symmetry.space_group_name_H-M   'P 1'
#
loop_
_entity.id
_entity.type
_entity.pdbx_description
1 polymer ?
#
loop_
_entity_poly.entity_id
_entity_poly.type
_entity_poly.pdbx_seq_one_letter_code
_entity_poly.pdbx_strand_id
1 'polypeptide(L)' 'MAGAETVNWIFFILLPLIIWEAVWKGIALWKSGRNKQLPWFVCIFIFNTVGILPIVYLLFFQKKKR' A
#
# COMPACT_ATOMS: atom_id res chain seq x y z
N MET A 1 33.95 -4.54 11.33
CA MET A 1 32.86 -4.37 12.34
C MET A 1 31.84 -3.30 11.96
N ALA A 2 32.10 -2.39 11.01
CA ALA A 2 31.15 -1.34 10.60
C ALA A 2 29.88 -1.79 9.83
N GLY A 3 29.78 -3.07 9.42
CA GLY A 3 28.66 -3.57 8.63
C GLY A 3 27.43 -4.00 9.44
N ALA A 4 27.57 -4.27 10.75
CA ALA A 4 26.47 -4.66 11.61
C ALA A 4 25.62 -3.45 12.06
N GLU A 5 26.28 -2.31 12.24
CA GLU A 5 25.61 -1.05 12.56
C GLU A 5 24.67 -0.63 11.41
N THR A 6 25.16 -0.62 10.17
CA THR A 6 24.41 -0.14 9.00
C THR A 6 23.15 -0.97 8.71
N VAL A 7 23.21 -2.29 8.89
CA VAL A 7 22.03 -3.16 8.71
C VAL A 7 20.94 -2.90 9.74
N ASN A 8 21.29 -2.54 10.98
CA ASN A 8 20.31 -2.22 12.02
C ASN A 8 19.49 -0.97 11.68
N TRP A 9 20.16 0.07 11.16
CA TRP A 9 19.48 1.31 10.73
C TRP A 9 18.56 1.06 9.53
N ILE A 10 19.00 0.25 8.56
CA ILE A 10 18.17 -0.14 7.42
C ILE A 10 16.93 -0.91 7.91
N PHE A 11 17.08 -1.85 8.83
CA PHE A 11 15.95 -2.60 9.39
C PHE A 11 14.94 -1.69 10.09
N PHE A 12 15.41 -0.72 10.87
CA PHE A 12 14.57 0.24 11.59
C PHE A 12 13.73 1.12 10.65
N ILE A 13 14.26 1.45 9.46
CA ILE A 13 13.57 2.27 8.46
C ILE A 13 12.68 1.41 7.54
N LEU A 14 13.15 0.22 7.16
CA LEU A 14 12.47 -0.62 6.18
C LEU A 14 11.23 -1.31 6.76
N LEU A 15 11.27 -1.72 8.02
CA LEU A 15 10.14 -2.39 8.70
C LEU A 15 8.85 -1.53 8.70
N PRO A 16 8.86 -0.27 9.16
CA PRO A 16 7.65 0.58 9.10
C PRO A 16 7.24 0.90 7.67
N LEU A 17 8.18 0.98 6.72
CA LEU A 17 7.87 1.23 5.31
C LEU A 17 7.09 0.06 4.68
N ILE A 18 7.51 -1.18 4.97
CA ILE A 18 6.81 -2.39 4.51
C ILE A 18 5.41 -2.46 5.11
N ILE A 19 5.28 -2.20 6.42
CA ILE A 19 3.97 -2.20 7.09
C ILE A 19 3.07 -1.13 6.49
N TRP A 20 3.59 0.08 6.29
CA TRP A 20 2.87 1.19 5.67
C TRP A 20 2.34 0.79 4.28
N GLU A 21 3.21 0.30 3.40
CA GLU A 21 2.80 -0.16 2.06
C GLU A 21 1.75 -1.28 2.14
N ALA A 22 1.99 -2.30 2.97
CA ALA A 22 1.10 -3.45 3.10
C ALA A 22 -0.29 -3.05 3.59
N VAL A 23 -0.37 -2.13 4.56
CA VAL A 23 -1.65 -1.61 5.09
C VAL A 23 -2.43 -0.90 4.00
N TRP A 24 -1.82 0.06 3.28
CA TRP A 24 -2.51 0.77 2.19
C TRP A 24 -2.96 -0.17 1.08
N LYS A 25 -2.06 -1.06 0.63
CA LYS A 25 -2.33 -2.02 -0.45
C LYS A 25 -3.43 -3.01 -0.07
N GLY A 26 -3.41 -3.52 1.16
CA GLY A 26 -4.45 -4.41 1.70
C GLY A 26 -5.82 -3.76 1.77
N ILE A 27 -5.91 -2.53 2.29
CA ILE A 27 -7.17 -1.79 2.39
C ILE A 27 -7.75 -1.52 0.99
N ALA A 28 -6.91 -1.11 0.04
CA ALA A 28 -7.37 -0.80 -1.32
C ALA A 28 -7.78 -2.07 -2.10
N LEU A 29 -7.06 -3.19 -1.94
CA LEU A 29 -7.45 -4.49 -2.49
C LEU A 29 -8.77 -4.99 -1.90
N TRP A 30 -8.94 -4.94 -0.58
CA TRP A 30 -10.20 -5.32 0.09
C TRP A 30 -11.38 -4.52 -0.45
N LYS A 31 -11.21 -3.20 -0.60
CA LYS A 31 -12.30 -2.31 -1.02
C LYS A 31 -12.61 -2.42 -2.50
N SER A 32 -11.60 -2.56 -3.37
CA SER A 32 -11.79 -2.82 -4.81
C SER A 32 -12.44 -4.17 -5.07
N GLY A 33 -12.07 -5.22 -4.33
CA GLY A 33 -12.72 -6.52 -4.38
C GLY A 33 -14.18 -6.45 -3.96
N ARG A 34 -14.49 -5.80 -2.82
CA ARG A 34 -15.87 -5.63 -2.34
C ARG A 34 -16.73 -4.80 -3.30
N ASN A 35 -16.16 -3.83 -3.99
CA ASN A 35 -16.87 -3.00 -4.96
C ASN A 35 -16.85 -3.57 -6.39
N LYS A 36 -16.46 -4.84 -6.58
CA LYS A 36 -16.38 -5.52 -7.89
C LYS A 36 -15.57 -4.73 -8.93
N GLN A 37 -14.58 -3.96 -8.50
CA GLN A 37 -13.74 -3.15 -9.37
C GLN A 37 -12.47 -3.90 -9.76
N LEU A 38 -12.65 -4.91 -10.64
CA LEU A 38 -11.56 -5.72 -11.17
C LEU A 38 -10.39 -4.90 -11.76
N PRO A 39 -10.62 -3.83 -12.55
CA PRO A 39 -9.51 -3.04 -13.10
C PRO A 39 -8.64 -2.44 -11.99
N TRP A 40 -9.27 -1.85 -10.96
CA TRP A 40 -8.56 -1.27 -9.84
C TRP A 40 -7.85 -2.30 -8.98
N PHE A 41 -8.46 -3.47 -8.77
CA PHE A 41 -7.83 -4.59 -8.07
C PHE A 41 -6.53 -5.01 -8.78
N VAL A 42 -6.58 -5.21 -10.09
CA VAL A 42 -5.42 -5.60 -10.90
C VAL A 42 -4.36 -4.50 -10.94
N CYS A 43 -4.77 -3.23 -11.08
CA CYS A 43 -3.84 -2.10 -11.02
C CYS A 43 -3.10 -2.03 -9.67
N ILE A 44 -3.81 -2.12 -8.54
CA ILE A 44 -3.21 -2.09 -7.21
C ILE A 44 -2.30 -3.31 -6.98
N PHE A 45 -2.67 -4.47 -7.53
CA PHE A 45 -1.87 -5.69 -7.41
C PHE A 45 -0.54 -5.58 -8.17
N ILE A 46 -0.57 -5.14 -9.43
CA ILE A 46 0.60 -5.07 -10.32
C ILE A 46 1.48 -3.86 -9.98
N PHE A 47 0.91 -2.69 -9.71
CA PHE A 47 1.68 -1.47 -9.50
C PHE A 47 2.07 -1.29 -8.03
N ASN A 48 3.37 -1.50 -7.74
CA ASN A 48 3.97 -1.25 -6.43
C ASN A 48 4.41 0.23 -6.31
N THR A 49 3.43 1.11 -6.11
CA THR A 49 3.64 2.58 -6.06
C THR A 49 3.85 3.11 -4.63
N VAL A 50 4.35 2.30 -3.70
CA VAL A 50 4.61 2.74 -2.30
C VAL A 50 3.36 3.28 -1.60
N GLY A 51 2.22 2.62 -1.82
CA GLY A 51 0.95 3.04 -1.24
C GLY A 51 0.24 4.19 -1.96
N ILE A 52 0.87 4.88 -2.93
CA ILE A 52 0.29 6.05 -3.62
C ILE A 52 -0.96 5.67 -4.42
N LEU A 53 -0.89 4.64 -5.27
CA LEU A 53 -2.04 4.19 -6.07
C LEU A 53 -3.22 3.71 -5.20
N PRO A 54 -3.00 2.92 -4.11
CA PRO A 54 -4.00 2.65 -3.09
C PRO A 54 -4.64 3.91 -2.48
N ILE A 55 -3.85 4.93 -2.15
CA ILE A 55 -4.35 6.18 -1.55
C ILE A 55 -5.24 6.92 -2.56
N VAL A 56 -4.80 7.04 -3.81
CA VAL A 56 -5.58 7.65 -4.89
C VAL A 56 -6.90 6.90 -5.09
N TYR A 57 -6.85 5.57 -5.14
CA TYR A 57 -8.06 4.74 -5.19
C TYR A 57 -8.97 5.04 -4.01
N LEU A 58 -8.44 5.00 -2.78
CA LEU A 58 -9.24 5.26 -1.59
C LEU A 58 -9.88 6.65 -1.63
N LEU A 59 -9.16 7.70 -2.00
CA LEU A 59 -9.71 9.06 -2.11
C LEU A 59 -10.80 9.18 -3.18
N PHE A 60 -10.59 8.58 -4.35
CA PHE A 60 -11.56 8.65 -5.45
C PHE A 60 -12.80 7.77 -5.19
N PHE A 61 -12.61 6.66 -4.46
CA PHE A 61 -13.63 5.69 -4.11
C PHE A 61 -14.29 5.93 -2.75
N GLN A 62 -13.92 7.00 -2.04
CA GLN A 62 -14.64 7.52 -0.87
C GLN A 62 -15.99 8.14 -1.26
N LYS A 63 -16.64 7.69 -2.34
CA LYS A 63 -17.89 8.27 -2.83
C LYS A 63 -18.96 8.30 -1.74
N LYS A 64 -19.05 9.50 -1.16
CA LYS A 64 -20.23 10.35 -1.03
C LYS A 64 -21.50 9.53 -0.80
N LYS A 65 -21.83 9.39 0.48
CA LYS A 65 -23.16 9.01 0.94
C LYS A 65 -24.15 10.09 0.46
N ARG A 66 -24.70 9.93 -0.74
CA ARG A 66 -25.97 10.54 -1.17
C ARG A 66 -26.57 9.74 -2.31
#